data_AF-A0AAV0JGB6-F1
#
_entry.id   AF-A0AAV0JGB6-F1
#
_cell.length_a   1.000
_cell.length_b   1.000
_cell.length_c   1.000
_cell.angle_alpha   90.00
_cell.angle_beta   90.00
_cell.angle_gamma   90.00
#
_symmetry.space_group_name_H-M   'P 1'
#
loop_
_entity.id
_entity.type
_entity.pdbx_description
1 polymer ?
#
loop_
_entity_poly.entity_id
_entity_poly.type
_entity_poly.pdbx_seq_one_letter_code
_entity_poly.pdbx_strand_id
1 'polypeptide(L)'
;MATANSNRQQKQRQPAAAAAAVQQSAGVVVEKKKPVFVKVDQLKPGTQNNNLIVKVLSSNTVLQKGRAASQRLRNTRIAECLVGDETGTILLTARNEQVDLVKPETTIIIRNSKIDMFKGSMRLAVDKWGRIEVTEPANFVVKEDNNMSLVEYELVTVAADAVAADE
;
A
#
# COMPACT_ATOMS: atom_id res chain seq x y z
N MET A 1 -6.44 -17.70 -80.77
CA MET A 1 -6.17 -18.83 -79.86
C MET A 1 -4.67 -18.89 -79.59
N ALA A 2 -4.31 -18.98 -78.31
CA ALA A 2 -2.98 -19.29 -77.74
C ALA A 2 -1.79 -18.34 -78.01
N THR A 3 -1.39 -17.56 -77.00
CA THR A 3 0.03 -17.26 -76.66
C THR A 3 0.06 -16.71 -75.22
N ALA A 4 0.38 -17.54 -74.22
CA ALA A 4 1.71 -17.81 -73.65
C ALA A 4 2.21 -16.76 -72.64
N ASN A 5 2.40 -17.27 -71.43
CA ASN A 5 2.92 -16.66 -70.21
C ASN A 5 4.42 -16.36 -70.37
N SER A 6 4.93 -15.26 -69.79
CA SER A 6 6.39 -15.02 -69.72
C SER A 6 6.78 -14.20 -68.50
N ASN A 7 7.63 -14.86 -67.72
CA ASN A 7 8.25 -14.52 -66.46
C ASN A 7 9.42 -13.52 -66.64
N ARG A 8 9.67 -12.74 -65.58
CA ARG A 8 10.98 -12.38 -65.03
C ARG A 8 12.01 -11.64 -65.91
N GLN A 9 12.13 -10.33 -65.66
CA GLN A 9 13.39 -9.58 -65.66
C GLN A 9 13.72 -9.25 -64.18
N GLN A 10 14.77 -9.79 -63.54
CA GLN A 10 16.19 -9.40 -63.58
C GLN A 10 16.45 -7.87 -63.52
N LYS A 11 16.97 -7.38 -62.37
CA LYS A 11 18.40 -7.02 -62.18
C LYS A 11 18.60 -5.73 -61.33
N GLN A 12 19.22 -5.92 -60.16
CA GLN A 12 20.20 -5.08 -59.44
C GLN A 12 19.97 -3.56 -59.25
N ARG A 13 19.95 -3.13 -57.98
CA ARG A 13 20.90 -2.17 -57.38
C ARG A 13 20.61 -1.95 -55.87
N GLN A 14 21.48 -2.48 -55.01
CA GLN A 14 21.85 -1.85 -53.72
C GLN A 14 23.01 -0.87 -54.01
N PRO A 15 23.40 0.11 -53.16
CA PRO A 15 23.27 0.13 -51.69
C PRO A 15 22.94 1.49 -51.03
N ALA A 16 22.63 1.49 -49.73
CA ALA A 16 23.11 2.46 -48.73
C ALA A 16 22.50 2.14 -47.36
N ALA A 17 23.33 1.59 -46.47
CA ALA A 17 23.00 1.40 -45.07
C ALA A 17 22.98 2.76 -44.35
N ALA A 18 21.81 3.19 -43.92
CA ALA A 18 21.69 4.26 -42.93
C ALA A 18 21.85 3.65 -41.53
N ALA A 19 23.02 3.85 -40.95
CA ALA A 19 23.28 3.55 -39.55
C ALA A 19 22.48 4.54 -38.67
N ALA A 20 21.40 4.07 -38.06
CA ALA A 20 20.79 4.74 -36.92
C ALA A 20 21.51 4.25 -35.66
N ALA A 21 22.40 5.09 -35.12
CA ALA A 21 23.06 4.87 -33.85
C ALA A 21 22.03 4.86 -32.72
N VAL A 22 21.83 3.70 -32.09
CA VAL A 22 21.10 3.58 -30.84
C VAL A 22 22.04 4.03 -29.72
N GLN A 23 21.83 5.23 -29.19
CA GLN A 23 22.46 5.67 -27.95
C GLN A 23 21.87 4.84 -26.79
N GLN A 24 22.63 3.87 -26.31
CA GLN A 24 22.38 3.24 -25.02
C GLN A 24 22.69 4.24 -23.92
N SER A 25 21.65 4.85 -23.33
CA SER A 25 21.77 5.55 -22.06
C SER A 25 21.96 4.51 -20.96
N ALA A 26 23.20 4.40 -20.48
CA ALA A 26 23.53 3.64 -19.28
C ALA A 26 22.88 4.33 -18.07
N GLY A 27 21.65 3.94 -17.75
CA GLY A 27 20.99 4.32 -16.51
C GLY A 27 21.76 3.73 -15.34
N VAL A 28 22.29 4.59 -14.47
CA VAL A 28 22.83 4.20 -13.18
C VAL A 28 21.74 3.43 -12.44
N VAL A 29 21.96 2.13 -12.23
CA VAL A 29 21.06 1.29 -11.42
C VAL A 29 21.28 1.71 -9.98
N VAL A 30 20.52 2.71 -9.53
CA VAL A 30 20.46 3.09 -8.12
C VAL A 30 19.84 1.91 -7.38
N GLU A 31 20.68 1.18 -6.62
CA GLU A 31 20.24 0.04 -5.81
C GLU A 31 19.17 0.54 -4.82
N LYS A 32 17.91 0.17 -5.08
CA LYS A 32 16.79 0.59 -4.24
C LYS A 32 16.92 -0.12 -2.89
N LYS A 33 17.02 0.66 -1.82
CA LYS A 33 17.03 0.15 -0.45
C LYS A 33 15.85 -0.80 -0.24
N LYS A 34 16.13 -2.00 0.27
CA LYS A 34 15.12 -3.01 0.52
C LYS A 34 14.06 -2.45 1.50
N PRO A 35 12.76 -2.69 1.25
CA PRO A 35 11.71 -2.26 2.16
C PRO A 35 11.91 -2.93 3.52
N VAL A 36 11.90 -2.13 4.58
CA VAL A 36 11.95 -2.63 5.96
C VAL A 36 10.53 -2.88 6.43
N PHE A 37 10.30 -4.08 6.95
CA PHE A 37 9.04 -4.47 7.57
C PHE A 37 9.15 -4.30 9.08
N VAL A 38 8.14 -3.65 9.65
CA VAL A 38 7.99 -3.46 11.10
C VAL A 38 6.93 -4.42 11.63
N LYS A 39 6.96 -4.67 12.92
CA LYS A 39 5.97 -5.50 13.63
C LYS A 39 4.88 -4.65 14.27
N VAL A 40 3.74 -5.26 14.57
CA VAL A 40 2.57 -4.56 15.14
C VAL A 40 2.88 -3.93 16.50
N ASP A 41 3.63 -4.61 17.36
CA ASP A 41 4.03 -4.11 18.69
C ASP A 41 4.97 -2.90 18.66
N GLN A 42 5.70 -2.71 17.55
CA GLN A 42 6.64 -1.61 17.35
C GLN A 42 5.96 -0.32 16.87
N LEU A 43 4.66 -0.38 16.56
CA LEU A 43 3.89 0.78 16.10
C LEU A 43 3.73 1.79 17.24
N LYS A 44 3.95 3.07 16.92
CA LYS A 44 3.82 4.18 17.88
C LYS A 44 2.87 5.25 17.34
N PRO A 45 2.22 6.03 18.24
CA PRO A 45 1.39 7.17 17.83
C PRO A 45 2.15 8.11 16.87
N GLY A 46 1.48 8.53 15.80
CA GLY A 46 2.03 9.46 14.82
C GLY A 46 3.08 8.89 13.83
N THR A 47 3.45 7.61 13.94
CA THR A 47 4.39 6.98 13.00
C THR A 47 3.77 6.82 11.60
N GLN A 48 4.61 6.92 10.57
CA GLN A 48 4.23 6.87 9.16
C GLN A 48 5.22 6.02 8.36
N ASN A 49 4.87 5.70 7.12
CA ASN A 49 5.69 4.94 6.17
C ASN A 49 6.03 3.52 6.66
N ASN A 50 5.15 2.93 7.46
CA ASN A 50 5.29 1.58 7.99
C ASN A 50 4.94 0.55 6.92
N ASN A 51 5.72 -0.53 6.80
CA ASN A 51 5.37 -1.69 5.99
C ASN A 51 5.17 -2.89 6.91
N LEU A 52 4.06 -3.61 6.74
CA LEU A 52 3.66 -4.70 7.62
C LEU A 52 3.21 -5.90 6.78
N ILE A 53 3.37 -7.10 7.34
CA ILE A 53 2.74 -8.32 6.86
C ILE A 53 1.86 -8.81 8.00
N VAL A 54 0.54 -8.87 7.76
CA VAL A 54 -0.44 -9.17 8.80
C VAL A 54 -1.48 -10.15 8.28
N LYS A 55 -2.03 -10.95 9.18
CA LYS A 55 -3.21 -11.76 8.93
C LYS A 55 -4.46 -10.99 9.35
N VAL A 56 -5.52 -11.09 8.56
CA VAL A 56 -6.82 -10.50 8.86
C VAL A 56 -7.63 -11.48 9.70
N LEU A 57 -8.02 -11.08 10.90
CA LEU A 57 -8.84 -11.89 11.81
C LEU A 57 -10.33 -11.61 11.58
N SER A 58 -10.70 -10.34 11.44
CA SER A 58 -12.08 -9.95 11.21
C SER A 58 -12.16 -8.71 10.31
N SER A 59 -13.29 -8.55 9.63
CA SER A 59 -13.56 -7.43 8.74
C SER A 59 -15.02 -7.03 8.85
N ASN A 60 -15.30 -5.84 9.37
CA ASN A 60 -16.64 -5.31 9.57
C ASN A 60 -16.83 -4.04 8.73
N THR A 61 -17.80 -4.05 7.81
CA THR A 61 -18.10 -2.86 7.00
C THR A 61 -18.95 -1.88 7.80
N VAL A 62 -18.35 -0.76 8.19
CA VAL A 62 -18.98 0.26 9.06
C VAL A 62 -19.74 1.33 8.27
N LEU A 63 -19.34 1.58 7.02
CA LEU A 63 -20.02 2.55 6.16
C LEU A 63 -20.05 2.04 4.74
N GLN A 64 -21.25 1.96 4.18
CA GLN A 64 -21.47 1.64 2.77
C GLN A 64 -22.53 2.58 2.20
N LYS A 65 -22.10 3.76 1.72
CA LYS A 65 -23.00 4.69 1.05
C LYS A 65 -23.02 4.36 -0.44
N GLY A 66 -24.00 3.56 -0.85
CA GLY A 66 -24.33 3.29 -2.25
C GLY A 66 -25.56 4.08 -2.68
N ARG A 67 -25.50 4.69 -3.87
CA ARG A 67 -26.56 5.47 -4.55
C ARG A 67 -26.68 6.94 -4.13
N ALA A 68 -25.83 7.77 -4.71
CA ALA A 68 -26.24 9.12 -5.10
C ALA A 68 -26.27 9.19 -6.62
N ALA A 69 -27.23 9.92 -7.19
CA ALA A 69 -27.56 10.00 -8.61
C ALA A 69 -26.45 10.60 -9.52
N SER A 70 -25.25 10.83 -9.00
CA SER A 70 -24.13 11.43 -9.73
C SER A 70 -22.87 10.59 -9.57
N GLN A 71 -22.27 10.18 -10.70
CA GLN A 71 -21.01 9.43 -10.81
C GLN A 71 -19.82 10.07 -10.04
N ARG A 72 -19.94 11.35 -9.65
CA ARG A 72 -18.91 12.09 -8.92
C ARG A 72 -18.96 11.88 -7.41
N LEU A 73 -20.09 11.45 -6.85
CA LEU A 73 -20.22 11.11 -5.43
C LEU A 73 -19.84 9.64 -5.23
N ARG A 74 -18.55 9.37 -5.42
CA ARG A 74 -18.00 8.00 -5.45
C ARG A 74 -18.38 7.24 -4.19
N ASN A 75 -18.85 6.01 -4.39
CA ASN A 75 -19.22 5.04 -3.36
C ASN A 75 -18.17 5.02 -2.25
N THR A 76 -18.45 5.70 -1.14
CA THR A 76 -17.56 5.68 0.02
C THR A 76 -17.88 4.39 0.76
N ARG A 77 -16.89 3.48 0.81
CA ARG A 77 -16.96 2.27 1.61
C ARG A 77 -15.85 2.29 2.63
N ILE A 78 -16.17 2.00 3.88
CA ILE A 78 -15.21 1.91 4.98
C ILE A 78 -15.49 0.62 5.74
N ALA A 79 -14.43 -0.13 6.01
CA ALA A 79 -14.46 -1.26 6.91
C ALA A 79 -13.42 -1.09 8.03
N GLU A 80 -13.80 -1.50 9.23
CA GLU A 80 -12.88 -1.68 10.35
C GLU A 80 -12.52 -3.16 10.41
N CYS A 81 -11.23 -3.45 10.30
CA CYS A 81 -10.72 -4.81 10.21
C CYS A 81 -9.73 -5.04 11.35
N LEU A 82 -9.87 -6.15 12.10
CA LEU A 82 -8.85 -6.56 13.05
C LEU A 82 -7.76 -7.32 12.29
N VAL A 83 -6.53 -6.80 12.33
CA VAL A 83 -5.37 -7.40 11.69
C VAL A 83 -4.24 -7.59 12.69
N GLY A 84 -3.38 -8.57 12.50
CA GLY A 84 -2.27 -8.80 13.41
C GLY A 84 -1.18 -9.70 12.88
N ASP A 85 -0.09 -9.74 13.63
CA ASP A 85 1.05 -10.62 13.43
C ASP A 85 1.37 -11.37 14.74
N GLU A 86 2.51 -12.04 14.82
CA GLU A 86 2.92 -12.77 16.02
C GLU A 86 3.19 -11.88 17.25
N THR A 87 3.24 -10.56 17.07
CA THR A 87 3.56 -9.59 18.14
C THR A 87 2.32 -8.92 18.72
N GLY A 88 1.26 -8.78 17.93
CA GLY A 88 0.01 -8.17 18.38
C GLY A 88 -1.03 -7.97 17.28
N THR A 89 -2.11 -7.31 17.65
CA THR A 89 -3.21 -6.93 16.77
C THR A 89 -3.44 -5.42 16.79
N ILE A 90 -4.01 -4.90 15.71
CA ILE A 90 -4.39 -3.50 15.55
C ILE A 90 -5.62 -3.40 14.63
N LEU A 91 -6.47 -2.40 14.84
CA LEU A 91 -7.57 -2.08 13.94
C LEU A 91 -7.06 -1.34 12.70
N LEU A 92 -7.31 -1.91 11.53
CA LEU A 92 -7.10 -1.32 10.22
C LEU A 92 -8.38 -0.65 9.72
N THR A 93 -8.29 0.61 9.28
CA THR A 93 -9.36 1.29 8.57
C THR A 93 -9.18 1.10 7.06
N ALA A 94 -9.88 0.13 6.48
CA ALA A 94 -9.85 -0.14 5.04
C ALA A 94 -10.89 0.73 4.31
N ARG A 95 -10.50 1.31 3.15
CA ARG A 95 -11.36 2.22 2.37
C ARG A 95 -11.53 1.77 0.92
N ASN A 96 -12.72 1.95 0.37
CA ASN A 96 -13.06 1.71 -1.04
C ASN A 96 -12.65 0.30 -1.50
N GLU A 97 -11.80 0.17 -2.53
CA GLU A 97 -11.37 -1.12 -3.06
C GLU A 97 -10.58 -1.96 -2.04
N GLN A 98 -9.98 -1.34 -1.02
CA GLN A 98 -9.26 -2.06 0.04
C GLN A 98 -10.18 -3.00 0.81
N VAL A 99 -11.47 -2.66 0.94
CA VAL A 99 -12.45 -3.49 1.66
C VAL A 99 -12.61 -4.85 0.98
N ASP A 100 -12.46 -4.92 -0.35
CA ASP A 100 -12.57 -6.17 -1.09
C ASP A 100 -11.29 -7.04 -0.96
N LEU A 101 -10.15 -6.44 -0.58
CA LEU A 101 -8.87 -7.12 -0.36
C LEU A 101 -8.72 -7.64 1.08
N VAL A 102 -9.23 -6.89 2.06
CA VAL A 102 -9.10 -7.19 3.50
C VAL A 102 -10.25 -8.09 3.95
N LYS A 103 -10.18 -9.36 3.53
CA LYS A 103 -11.13 -10.42 3.92
C LYS A 103 -10.59 -11.20 5.12
N PRO A 104 -11.46 -11.72 6.01
CA PRO A 104 -11.03 -12.59 7.10
C PRO A 104 -10.22 -13.79 6.58
N GLU A 105 -9.28 -14.27 7.40
CA GLU A 105 -8.38 -15.38 7.12
C GLU A 105 -7.38 -15.18 5.96
N THR A 106 -7.27 -13.98 5.38
CA THR A 106 -6.23 -13.69 4.39
C THR A 106 -4.99 -13.09 5.02
N THR A 107 -3.84 -13.36 4.41
CA THR A 107 -2.58 -12.64 4.73
C THR A 107 -2.41 -11.51 3.73
N ILE A 108 -2.13 -10.31 4.25
CA ILE A 108 -1.96 -9.10 3.46
C ILE A 108 -0.63 -8.43 3.79
N ILE A 109 -0.05 -7.82 2.77
CA ILE A 109 1.09 -6.92 2.87
C ILE A 109 0.56 -5.50 2.77
N ILE A 110 0.81 -4.70 3.80
CA ILE A 110 0.44 -3.29 3.84
C ILE A 110 1.71 -2.48 3.64
N ARG A 111 1.76 -1.68 2.57
CA ARG A 111 2.90 -0.82 2.25
C ARG A 111 2.57 0.63 2.46
N ASN A 112 3.53 1.38 2.98
CA ASN A 112 3.42 2.82 3.25
C ASN A 112 2.15 3.16 4.04
N SER A 113 2.02 2.56 5.23
CA SER A 113 0.93 2.80 6.17
C SER A 113 1.33 3.80 7.24
N LYS A 114 0.33 4.35 7.91
CA LYS A 114 0.47 5.27 9.03
C LYS A 114 -0.41 4.87 10.20
N ILE A 115 -0.04 5.37 11.36
CA ILE A 115 -0.88 5.33 12.55
C ILE A 115 -1.74 6.59 12.58
N ASP A 116 -3.05 6.38 12.57
CA ASP A 116 -4.06 7.39 12.80
C ASP A 116 -4.54 7.30 14.25
N MET A 117 -4.69 8.43 14.92
CA MET A 117 -5.19 8.48 16.29
C MET A 117 -6.70 8.69 16.26
N PHE A 118 -7.46 7.76 16.82
CA PHE A 118 -8.92 7.87 16.89
C PHE A 118 -9.38 7.69 18.33
N LYS A 119 -9.96 8.76 18.90
CA LYS A 119 -10.48 8.78 20.28
C LYS A 119 -9.47 8.27 21.31
N GLY A 120 -8.20 8.68 21.20
CA GLY A 120 -7.14 8.26 22.11
C GLY A 120 -6.44 6.95 21.73
N SER A 121 -7.00 6.14 20.84
CA SER A 121 -6.41 4.84 20.47
C SER A 121 -5.80 4.85 19.07
N MET A 122 -4.80 3.99 18.86
CA MET A 122 -4.14 3.84 17.56
C MET A 122 -4.99 3.04 16.58
N ARG A 123 -5.00 3.46 15.32
CA ARG A 123 -5.55 2.73 14.18
C ARG A 123 -4.57 2.72 13.02
N LEU A 124 -4.45 1.59 12.35
CA LEU A 124 -3.67 1.48 11.13
C LEU A 124 -4.48 2.02 9.95
N ALA A 125 -3.84 2.82 9.11
CA ALA A 125 -4.42 3.31 7.87
C ALA A 125 -3.38 3.28 6.74
N VAL A 126 -3.84 3.06 5.51
CA VAL A 126 -2.98 3.15 4.33
C VAL A 126 -2.87 4.61 3.90
N ASP A 127 -1.64 5.09 3.67
CA ASP A 127 -1.42 6.45 3.20
C ASP A 127 -1.75 6.61 1.70
N LYS A 128 -1.78 7.84 1.18
CA LYS A 128 -2.10 8.16 -0.22
C LYS A 128 -1.24 7.41 -1.24
N TRP A 129 0.02 7.15 -0.90
CA TRP A 129 0.97 6.41 -1.75
C TRP A 129 1.08 4.92 -1.36
N GLY A 130 0.36 4.51 -0.32
CA GLY A 130 0.35 3.15 0.17
C GLY A 130 -0.62 2.26 -0.59
N ARG A 131 -0.46 0.95 -0.38
CA ARG A 131 -1.32 -0.07 -0.98
C ARG A 131 -1.36 -1.32 -0.12
N ILE A 132 -2.40 -2.12 -0.36
CA ILE A 132 -2.56 -3.45 0.23
C ILE A 132 -2.40 -4.48 -0.88
N GLU A 133 -1.60 -5.51 -0.63
CA GLU A 133 -1.39 -6.64 -1.53
C GLU A 133 -1.80 -7.91 -0.78
N VAL A 134 -2.64 -8.76 -1.38
CA VAL A 134 -2.89 -10.09 -0.84
C VAL A 134 -1.69 -10.97 -1.18
N THR A 135 -1.23 -11.76 -0.22
CA THR A 135 -0.07 -12.64 -0.39
C THR A 135 -0.41 -14.06 0.04
N GLU A 136 0.56 -14.96 -0.12
CA GLU A 136 0.44 -16.34 0.33
C GLU A 136 0.24 -16.38 1.85
N PRO A 137 -0.49 -17.39 2.38
CA PRO A 137 -0.71 -17.52 3.81
C PRO A 137 0.61 -17.54 4.58
N ALA A 138 0.81 -16.58 5.48
CA ALA A 138 2.00 -16.57 6.31
C ALA A 138 1.91 -17.62 7.41
N ASN A 139 3.05 -18.25 7.72
CA ASN A 139 3.15 -19.32 8.71
C ASN A 139 3.40 -18.79 10.13
N PHE A 140 2.61 -17.82 10.59
CA PHE A 140 2.66 -17.32 11.96
C PHE A 140 1.27 -17.35 12.60
N VAL A 141 1.25 -17.52 13.92
CA VAL A 141 0.03 -17.42 14.73
C VAL A 141 -0.07 -15.99 15.24
N VAL A 142 -1.24 -15.37 15.04
CA VAL A 142 -1.47 -13.98 15.48
C VAL A 142 -1.58 -13.94 17.00
N LYS A 143 -0.93 -12.96 17.63
CA LYS A 143 -1.03 -12.74 19.07
C LYS A 143 -2.21 -11.81 19.39
N GLU A 144 -3.38 -12.41 19.59
CA GLU A 144 -4.63 -11.67 19.84
C GLU A 144 -4.66 -10.95 21.20
N ASP A 145 -3.93 -11.45 22.20
CA ASP A 145 -3.89 -10.89 23.55
C ASP A 145 -3.27 -9.49 23.62
N ASN A 146 -2.49 -9.08 22.61
CA ASN A 146 -1.83 -7.78 22.58
C ASN A 146 -2.48 -6.88 21.51
N ASN A 147 -3.58 -6.21 21.87
CA ASN A 147 -4.29 -5.33 20.95
C ASN A 147 -3.91 -3.86 21.14
N MET A 148 -3.13 -3.32 20.20
CA MET A 148 -2.64 -1.93 20.19
C MET A 148 -3.75 -0.89 20.03
N SER A 149 -4.93 -1.28 19.55
CA SER A 149 -6.10 -0.40 19.41
C SER A 149 -6.96 -0.32 20.67
N LEU A 150 -6.69 -1.15 21.69
CA LEU A 150 -7.33 -1.01 23.01
C LEU A 150 -6.52 -0.13 23.95
N VAL A 151 -5.27 0.18 23.60
CA VAL A 151 -4.42 1.09 24.37
C VAL A 151 -4.85 2.52 24.09
N GLU A 152 -5.13 3.26 25.16
CA GLU A 152 -5.44 4.69 25.12
C GLU A 152 -4.17 5.50 25.39
N TYR A 153 -3.96 6.53 24.56
CA TYR A 153 -2.86 7.48 24.65
C TYR A 153 -3.41 8.87 24.88
N GLU A 154 -2.80 9.58 25.81
CA GLU A 154 -3.06 11.00 26.07
C GLU A 154 -1.93 11.86 25.47
N LEU A 155 -2.32 12.95 24.83
CA LEU A 155 -1.36 13.95 24.36
C LEU A 155 -0.89 14.77 25.55
N VAL A 156 0.30 14.47 26.06
CA VAL A 156 0.95 15.30 27.07
C VAL A 156 1.68 16.45 26.38
N THR A 157 1.22 17.67 26.61
CA THR A 157 1.97 18.88 26.23
C THR A 157 2.85 19.27 27.40
N VAL A 158 4.16 19.09 27.28
CA VAL A 158 5.09 19.60 28.28
C VAL A 158 5.25 21.09 27.99
N ALA A 159 4.56 21.93 28.76
CA ALA A 159 4.86 23.36 28.77
C ALA A 159 6.31 23.49 29.22
N ALA A 160 7.18 24.01 28.35
CA ALA A 160 8.51 24.40 28.76
C ALA A 160 8.31 25.54 29.77
N ASP A 161 8.60 25.26 31.05
CA ASP A 161 8.53 26.24 32.11
C ASP A 161 9.34 27.47 31.70
N ALA A 162 8.62 28.56 31.43
CA ALA A 162 9.20 29.88 31.31
C ALA A 162 9.68 30.26 32.71
N VAL A 163 10.92 29.87 33.02
CA VAL A 163 11.69 30.48 34.10
C VAL A 163 12.02 31.89 33.62
N ALA A 164 11.06 32.80 33.80
CA ALA A 164 11.35 34.23 33.81
C ALA A 164 12.24 34.46 35.02
N ALA A 165 13.53 34.68 34.75
CA ALA A 165 14.46 35.20 35.73
C ALA A 165 13.95 36.58 36.18
N ASP A 166 13.63 36.66 37.46
CA ASP A 166 13.48 37.89 38.21
C ASP A 166 14.87 38.55 38.27
N GLU A 167 15.01 39.77 37.74
CA GLU A 167 16.14 40.69 38.00
C GLU A 167 15.61 41.97 38.64
#